data_AF-A0A1J5PB90-F1
#
_entry.id   AF-A0A1J5PB90-F1
#
_cell.length_a   1.000
_cell.length_b   1.000
_cell.length_c   1.000
_cell.angle_alpha   90.00
_cell.angle_beta   90.00
_cell.angle_gamma   90.00
#
_symmetry.space_group_name_H-M   'P 1'
#
loop_
_entity.id
_entity.type
_entity.pdbx_description
1 polymer ?
#
loop_
_entity_poly.entity_id
_entity_poly.type
_entity_poly.pdbx_seq_one_letter_code
_entity_poly.pdbx_strand_id
1 'polypeptide(L)'
;MAKTLGVKREEVLEMETRFNGQDVTLEPQGEDGEECYGPLAYLTDSEAEPSQILAREEQERLSSTGLVDALDSLDPRSRHIVEARWLREDNPATLHDLAAEYDISAERVRQIEQKAMQKMKLALAA
;
A
#
# COMPACT_ATOMS: atom_id res chain seq x y z
N MET A 1 -36.94 27.80 4.58
CA MET A 1 -36.29 26.94 3.58
C MET A 1 -35.95 25.55 4.12
N ALA A 2 -35.03 25.40 5.09
CA ALA A 2 -34.67 24.08 5.66
C ALA A 2 -35.86 23.24 6.18
N LYS A 3 -36.72 23.82 7.03
CA LYS A 3 -37.95 23.15 7.52
C LYS A 3 -38.97 22.82 6.43
N THR A 4 -38.95 23.57 5.32
CA THR A 4 -39.85 23.39 4.17
C THR A 4 -39.36 22.27 3.26
N LEU A 5 -38.05 22.05 3.21
CA LEU A 5 -37.37 21.05 2.37
C LEU A 5 -37.04 19.76 3.13
N GLY A 6 -37.30 19.70 4.44
CA GLY A 6 -37.07 18.51 5.26
C GLY A 6 -35.59 18.19 5.54
N VAL A 7 -34.69 19.16 5.32
CA VAL A 7 -33.23 19.00 5.41
C VAL A 7 -32.64 19.82 6.54
N LYS A 8 -31.41 19.51 6.95
CA LYS A 8 -30.70 20.28 7.98
C LYS A 8 -30.35 21.67 7.45
N ARG A 9 -30.27 22.66 8.35
CA ARG A 9 -29.90 24.04 7.96
C ARG A 9 -28.50 24.10 7.33
N GLU A 10 -27.57 23.29 7.82
CA GLU A 10 -26.21 23.14 7.29
C GLU A 10 -26.21 22.69 5.83
N GLU A 11 -27.06 21.72 5.49
CA GLU A 11 -27.20 21.21 4.12
C GLU A 11 -27.75 22.28 3.17
N VAL A 12 -28.68 23.11 3.63
CA VAL A 12 -29.18 24.25 2.82
C VAL A 12 -28.08 25.27 2.56
N LEU A 13 -27.26 25.58 3.57
CA LEU A 13 -26.15 26.53 3.43
C LEU A 13 -25.06 25.99 2.50
N GLU A 14 -24.72 24.71 2.59
CA GLU A 14 -23.77 24.05 1.68
C GLU A 14 -24.27 24.11 0.24
N MET A 15 -25.55 23.78 0.03
CA MET A 15 -26.16 23.80 -1.31
C MET A 15 -26.29 25.22 -1.87
N GLU A 16 -26.64 26.21 -1.06
CA GLU A 16 -26.63 27.62 -1.48
C GLU A 16 -25.21 28.12 -1.81
N THR A 17 -24.19 27.64 -1.09
CA THR A 17 -22.78 27.99 -1.36
C THR A 17 -22.30 27.37 -2.67
N ARG A 18 -22.65 26.10 -2.94
CA ARG A 18 -22.32 25.44 -4.22
C ARG A 18 -23.10 26.03 -5.39
N PHE A 19 -24.37 26.41 -5.19
CA PHE A 19 -25.22 26.92 -6.25
C PHE A 19 -24.94 28.39 -6.61
N ASN A 20 -24.51 29.22 -5.63
CA ASN A 20 -24.11 30.61 -5.88
C ASN A 20 -22.61 30.77 -6.18
N GLY A 21 -21.80 29.71 -6.05
CA GLY A 21 -20.41 29.74 -6.47
C GLY A 21 -20.32 29.92 -7.98
N GLN A 22 -19.72 31.02 -8.44
CA GLN A 22 -19.41 31.22 -9.85
C GLN A 22 -18.27 30.28 -10.26
N ASP A 23 -18.31 29.77 -11.50
CA ASP A 23 -17.22 28.97 -12.06
C ASP A 23 -15.93 29.81 -12.09
N VAL A 24 -14.87 29.28 -11.48
CA VAL A 24 -13.54 29.90 -11.47
C VAL A 24 -12.66 29.21 -12.51
N THR A 25 -12.05 29.97 -13.40
CA THR A 25 -11.05 29.47 -14.35
C THR A 25 -9.81 28.94 -13.61
N LEU A 26 -9.38 27.73 -13.96
CA LEU A 26 -8.21 27.07 -13.36
C LEU A 26 -6.89 27.75 -13.73
N GLU A 27 -6.80 28.29 -14.94
CA GLU A 27 -5.72 29.15 -15.44
C GLU A 27 -6.31 30.44 -16.02
N PRO A 28 -6.43 31.52 -15.23
CA PRO A 28 -6.75 32.82 -15.77
C PRO A 28 -5.55 33.34 -16.58
N GLN A 29 -5.81 33.82 -17.80
CA GLN A 29 -4.80 34.56 -18.55
C GLN A 29 -4.80 36.02 -18.05
N GLY A 30 -3.64 36.52 -17.62
CA GLY A 30 -3.48 37.94 -17.29
C GLY A 30 -3.59 38.82 -18.53
N GLU A 31 -4.06 40.04 -18.38
CA GLU A 31 -3.94 41.07 -19.41
C GLU A 31 -2.58 41.77 -19.27
N ASP A 32 -1.98 42.18 -20.40
CA ASP A 32 -0.81 43.07 -20.45
C ASP A 32 0.46 42.63 -19.68
N GLY A 33 0.80 41.34 -19.75
CA GLY A 33 2.11 40.84 -19.29
C GLY A 33 2.24 40.71 -17.77
N GLU A 34 1.15 40.85 -17.02
CA GLU A 34 1.10 40.50 -15.60
C GLU A 34 0.96 38.98 -15.42
N GLU A 35 1.80 38.39 -14.56
CA GLU A 35 1.67 37.00 -14.16
C GLU A 35 0.42 36.82 -13.30
N CYS A 36 -0.58 36.11 -13.84
CA CYS A 36 -1.78 35.75 -13.10
C CYS A 36 -1.64 34.31 -12.57
N TYR A 37 -1.67 34.15 -11.24
CA TYR A 37 -1.58 32.84 -10.59
C TYR A 37 -2.99 32.28 -10.35
N GLY A 38 -3.39 31.32 -11.19
CA GLY A 38 -4.65 30.60 -11.04
C GLY A 38 -4.63 29.56 -9.91
N PRO A 39 -5.79 29.00 -9.54
CA PRO A 39 -5.89 27.92 -8.56
C PRO A 39 -4.94 26.74 -8.85
N LEU A 40 -4.68 26.46 -10.14
CA LEU A 40 -3.77 25.40 -10.58
C LEU A 40 -2.34 25.58 -10.06
N ALA A 41 -1.85 26.82 -9.91
CA ALA A 41 -0.49 27.10 -9.43
C ALA A 41 -0.25 26.66 -7.98
N TYR A 42 -1.33 26.43 -7.22
CA TYR A 42 -1.30 25.99 -5.82
C TYR A 42 -1.70 24.52 -5.64
N LEU A 43 -2.11 23.85 -6.73
CA LEU A 43 -2.39 22.42 -6.69
C LEU A 43 -1.06 21.67 -6.73
N THR A 44 -0.73 21.01 -5.63
CA THR A 44 0.44 20.12 -5.57
C THR A 44 0.02 18.69 -5.81
N ASP A 45 0.71 18.02 -6.72
CA ASP A 45 0.64 16.57 -6.84
C ASP A 45 1.56 15.96 -5.78
N SER A 46 0.95 15.36 -4.75
CA SER A 46 1.69 14.67 -3.70
C SER A 46 2.40 13.41 -4.23
N GLU A 47 1.91 12.79 -5.30
CA GLU A 47 2.51 11.56 -5.86
C GLU A 47 3.70 11.86 -6.79
N ALA A 48 3.81 13.10 -7.29
CA ALA A 48 4.92 13.55 -8.13
C ALA A 48 6.18 13.94 -7.34
N GLU A 49 6.16 13.82 -6.01
CA GLU A 49 7.31 14.16 -5.18
C GLU A 49 8.46 13.17 -5.42
N PRO A 50 9.69 13.61 -5.73
CA PRO A 50 10.81 12.71 -6.03
C PRO A 50 11.10 11.69 -4.92
N SER A 51 10.87 12.08 -3.66
CA SER A 51 10.99 11.21 -2.49
C SER A 51 9.98 10.05 -2.51
N GLN A 52 8.73 10.32 -2.93
CA GLN A 52 7.66 9.34 -3.01
C GLN A 52 7.83 8.39 -4.20
N ILE A 53 8.30 8.91 -5.33
CA ILE A 53 8.65 8.10 -6.51
C ILE A 53 9.74 7.08 -6.11
N LEU A 54 10.82 7.55 -5.47
CA LEU A 54 11.91 6.68 -5.04
C LEU A 54 11.46 5.65 -3.99
N ALA A 55 10.64 6.08 -3.01
CA ALA A 55 10.09 5.19 -2.01
C ALA A 55 9.22 4.08 -2.62
N ARG A 56 8.43 4.41 -3.65
CA ARG A 56 7.61 3.45 -4.38
C ARG A 56 8.48 2.46 -5.17
N GLU A 57 9.48 2.94 -5.90
CA GLU A 57 10.41 2.07 -6.63
C GLU A 57 11.11 1.09 -5.68
N GLU A 58 11.56 1.58 -4.53
CA GLU A 58 12.19 0.74 -3.51
C GLU A 58 11.20 -0.28 -2.93
N GLN A 59 9.96 0.11 -2.67
CA GLN A 59 8.94 -0.80 -2.17
C GLN A 59 8.56 -1.87 -3.21
N GLU A 60 8.49 -1.52 -4.49
CA GLU A 60 8.30 -2.47 -5.58
C GLU A 60 9.50 -3.44 -5.70
N ARG A 61 10.72 -2.95 -5.56
CA ARG A 61 11.95 -3.76 -5.53
C ARG A 61 11.97 -4.74 -4.37
N LEU A 62 11.65 -4.27 -3.16
CA LEU A 62 11.59 -5.11 -1.95
C LEU A 62 10.50 -6.18 -2.04
N SER A 63 9.33 -5.81 -2.60
CA SER A 63 8.19 -6.73 -2.70
C SER A 63 8.43 -7.85 -3.73
N SER A 64 9.14 -7.54 -4.82
CA SER A 64 9.40 -8.50 -5.91
C SER A 64 10.74 -9.21 -5.71
N THR A 65 11.84 -8.55 -6.09
CA THR A 65 13.19 -9.10 -6.08
C THR A 65 13.65 -9.44 -4.66
N GLY A 66 13.39 -8.55 -3.69
CA GLY A 66 13.79 -8.78 -2.30
C GLY A 66 13.17 -10.04 -1.70
N LEU A 67 11.90 -10.33 -2.00
CA LEU A 67 11.23 -11.55 -1.53
C LEU A 67 11.83 -12.81 -2.14
N VAL A 68 12.13 -12.78 -3.45
CA VAL A 68 12.75 -13.92 -4.15
C VAL A 68 14.13 -14.20 -3.59
N ASP A 69 14.98 -13.17 -3.44
CA ASP A 69 16.33 -13.31 -2.88
C ASP A 69 16.29 -13.82 -1.43
N ALA A 70 15.32 -13.33 -0.63
CA ALA A 70 15.12 -13.80 0.73
C ALA A 70 14.74 -15.29 0.79
N LEU A 71 13.87 -15.75 -0.11
CA LEU A 71 13.50 -17.17 -0.25
C LEU A 71 14.69 -18.03 -0.71
N ASP A 72 15.49 -17.53 -1.65
CA ASP A 72 16.69 -18.22 -2.15
C ASP A 72 17.80 -18.32 -1.09
N SER A 73 17.82 -17.42 -0.11
CA SER A 73 18.73 -17.49 1.04
C SER A 73 18.43 -18.65 2.00
N LEU A 74 17.21 -19.22 1.96
CA LEU A 74 16.79 -20.31 2.83
C LEU A 74 17.30 -21.66 2.33
N ASP A 75 17.48 -22.61 3.26
CA ASP A 75 17.67 -24.00 2.86
C ASP A 75 16.38 -24.57 2.24
N PRO A 76 16.47 -25.58 1.34
CA PRO A 76 15.31 -26.08 0.59
C PRO A 76 14.14 -26.52 1.46
N ARG A 77 14.42 -27.06 2.66
CA ARG A 77 13.40 -27.50 3.60
C ARG A 77 12.68 -26.33 4.25
N SER A 78 13.43 -25.34 4.76
CA SER A 78 12.87 -24.12 5.32
C SER A 78 12.05 -23.34 4.30
N ARG A 79 12.55 -23.24 3.05
CA ARG A 79 11.84 -22.60 1.94
C ARG A 79 10.50 -23.26 1.69
N HIS A 80 10.47 -24.59 1.56
CA HIS A 80 9.22 -25.32 1.31
C HIS A 80 8.19 -25.11 2.42
N ILE A 81 8.62 -25.14 3.70
CA ILE A 81 7.73 -24.91 4.84
C ILE A 81 7.11 -23.50 4.79
N VAL A 82 7.89 -22.47 4.46
CA VAL A 82 7.38 -21.09 4.34
C VAL A 82 6.45 -20.96 3.14
N GLU A 83 6.82 -21.51 1.98
CA GLU A 83 6.00 -21.48 0.77
C GLU A 83 4.65 -22.17 0.95
N ALA A 84 4.65 -23.38 1.52
CA ALA A 84 3.43 -24.16 1.73
C ALA A 84 2.46 -23.51 2.73
N ARG A 85 2.96 -22.69 3.67
CA ARG A 85 2.14 -22.03 4.70
C ARG A 85 1.68 -20.63 4.35
N TRP A 86 2.52 -19.85 3.65
CA TRP A 86 2.30 -18.42 3.47
C TRP A 86 2.10 -17.99 2.01
N LEU A 87 2.61 -18.75 1.05
CA LEU A 87 2.58 -18.40 -0.38
C LEU A 87 1.56 -19.22 -1.19
N ARG A 88 0.94 -20.25 -0.58
CA ARG A 88 -0.21 -20.92 -1.20
C ARG A 88 -1.49 -20.12 -0.96
N GLU A 89 -2.16 -19.79 -2.05
CA GLU A 89 -3.45 -19.09 -2.04
C GLU A 89 -4.58 -20.04 -1.57
N ASP A 90 -4.56 -21.30 -2.02
CA ASP A 90 -5.52 -22.32 -1.64
C ASP A 90 -4.93 -23.34 -0.66
N ASN A 91 -5.65 -23.56 0.45
CA ASN A 91 -5.39 -24.60 1.45
C ASN A 91 -3.93 -24.58 2.00
N PRO A 92 -3.56 -23.56 2.80
CA PRO A 92 -2.23 -23.48 3.40
C PRO A 92 -1.97 -24.70 4.29
N ALA A 93 -0.80 -25.30 4.14
CA ALA A 93 -0.45 -26.51 4.88
C ALA A 93 -0.46 -26.24 6.38
N THR A 94 -1.00 -27.16 7.18
CA THR A 94 -0.93 -27.03 8.63
C THR A 94 0.44 -27.49 9.14
N LEU A 95 0.79 -27.10 10.37
CA LEU A 95 1.98 -27.61 11.05
C LEU A 95 1.98 -29.15 11.16
N HIS A 96 0.80 -29.77 11.26
CA HIS A 96 0.67 -31.22 11.37
C HIS A 96 0.92 -31.92 10.03
N ASP A 97 0.46 -31.32 8.92
CA ASP A 97 0.69 -31.88 7.58
C ASP A 97 2.18 -31.88 7.23
N LEU A 98 2.86 -30.77 7.48
CA LEU A 98 4.31 -30.63 7.27
C LEU A 98 5.12 -31.49 8.25
N ALA A 99 4.63 -31.67 9.47
CA ALA A 99 5.24 -32.56 10.45
C ALA A 99 5.19 -34.02 9.97
N ALA A 100 4.05 -34.45 9.42
CA ALA A 100 3.88 -35.78 8.87
C ALA A 100 4.73 -36.00 7.60
N GLU A 101 4.82 -35.00 6.72
CA GLU A 101 5.63 -35.06 5.49
C GLU A 101 7.13 -35.24 5.78
N TYR A 102 7.65 -34.51 6.78
CA TYR A 102 9.06 -34.54 7.13
C TYR A 102 9.42 -35.49 8.28
N ASP A 103 8.46 -36.28 8.77
CA ASP A 103 8.59 -37.19 9.92
C ASP A 103 9.23 -36.52 11.15
N ILE A 104 8.74 -35.32 11.50
CA ILE A 104 9.17 -34.55 12.68
C ILE A 104 7.97 -34.06 13.49
N SER A 105 8.21 -33.54 14.69
CA SER A 105 7.13 -32.94 15.48
C SER A 105 6.65 -31.59 14.91
N ALA A 106 5.38 -31.27 15.12
CA ALA A 106 4.80 -29.96 14.76
C ALA A 106 5.57 -28.79 15.39
N GLU A 107 6.05 -28.95 16.63
CA GLU A 107 6.89 -27.96 17.30
C GLU A 107 8.23 -27.76 16.59
N ARG A 108 8.83 -28.84 16.05
CA ARG A 108 10.06 -28.73 15.28
C ARG A 108 9.85 -27.97 13.98
N VAL A 109 8.73 -28.18 13.29
CA VAL A 109 8.34 -27.40 12.09
C VAL A 109 8.21 -25.92 12.45
N ARG A 110 7.52 -25.60 13.56
CA ARG A 110 7.38 -24.23 14.06
C ARG A 110 8.73 -23.56 14.31
N GLN A 111 9.69 -24.25 14.91
CA GLN A 111 11.04 -23.70 15.13
C GLN A 111 11.77 -23.41 13.82
N ILE A 112 11.66 -24.30 12.83
CA ILE A 112 12.27 -24.11 11.51
C ILE A 112 11.64 -22.89 10.83
N GLU A 113 10.32 -22.78 10.85
CA GLU A 113 9.59 -21.62 10.30
C GLU A 113 10.05 -20.31 10.96
N GLN A 114 10.09 -20.25 12.29
CA GLN A 114 10.51 -19.02 12.99
C GLN A 114 11.93 -18.60 12.61
N LYS A 115 12.85 -19.57 12.50
CA LYS A 115 14.22 -19.30 12.08
C LYS A 115 14.31 -18.85 10.62
N ALA A 116 13.51 -19.44 9.73
CA ALA A 116 13.42 -19.07 8.33
C ALA A 116 12.88 -17.62 8.19
N MET A 117 11.80 -17.29 8.89
CA MET A 117 11.21 -15.94 8.89
C MET A 117 12.18 -14.89 9.41
N GLN A 118 12.95 -15.20 10.46
CA GLN A 118 14.02 -14.30 10.93
C GLN A 118 15.11 -14.10 9.87
N LYS A 119 15.52 -15.15 9.17
CA LYS A 119 16.52 -15.05 8.12
C LYS A 119 16.02 -14.25 6.92
N MET A 120 14.78 -14.46 6.48
CA MET A 120 14.15 -13.67 5.42
C MET A 120 14.06 -12.20 5.79
N LYS A 121 13.67 -11.88 7.03
CA LYS A 121 13.61 -10.49 7.50
C LYS A 121 14.98 -9.79 7.46
N LEU A 122 16.06 -10.52 7.75
CA LEU A 122 17.42 -9.98 7.64
C LEU A 122 17.83 -9.77 6.19
N ALA A 123 17.47 -10.68 5.28
CA ALA A 123 17.76 -10.56 3.85
C ALA A 123 16.98 -9.41 3.19
N LEU A 124 15.73 -9.17 3.60
CA LEU A 124 14.90 -8.06 3.11
C LEU A 124 15.35 -6.69 3.63
N ALA A 125 16.07 -6.64 4.75
CA ALA A 125 16.58 -5.42 5.35
C ALA A 125 18.02 -5.07 4.90
N ALA A 126 18.63 -5.93 4.08
CA ALA A 126 19.98 -5.79 3.54
C ALA A 126 19.95 -5.17 2.15
#